data_AF-A0A938D9R7-F1
#
_entry.id   AF-A0A938D9R7-F1
#
_cell.length_a   1.000
_cell.length_b   1.000
_cell.length_c   1.000
_cell.angle_alpha   90.00
_cell.angle_beta   90.00
_cell.angle_gamma   90.00
#
_symmetry.space_group_name_H-M   'P 1'
#
loop_
_entity.id
_entity.type
_entity.pdbx_description
1 polymer ?
#
loop_
_entity_poly.entity_id
_entity_poly.type
_entity_poly.pdbx_seq_one_letter_code
_entity_poly.pdbx_strand_id
1 'polypeptide(L)'
;MTVTHYRAIHRHLFGDVYAWAGQLRTVRIAKGGNAFCYPENIAAELRRLFGWLRSERYLRDLPPAEFATKAAHFLAELNAVHPFREGNGRAQSALLAVLAAKAGHKLAFERLDPAAMLAAMIRSFQGDEKPLARQIAALMRGRRR
;
A
#
# COMPACT_ATOMS: atom_id res chain seq x y z
N MET A 1 5.45 -1.04 -12.05
CA MET A 1 4.17 -1.21 -11.32
C MET A 1 3.24 -0.06 -11.71
N THR A 2 1.94 -0.30 -11.97
CA THR A 2 1.01 0.72 -12.51
C THR A 2 -0.36 0.66 -11.83
N VAL A 3 -1.20 1.69 -12.05
CA VAL A 3 -2.60 1.70 -11.61
C VAL A 3 -3.36 0.47 -12.12
N THR A 4 -3.16 0.12 -13.40
CA THR A 4 -3.74 -1.10 -14.01
C THR A 4 -3.32 -2.37 -13.27
N HIS A 5 -2.03 -2.48 -12.91
CA HIS A 5 -1.54 -3.63 -12.15
C HIS A 5 -2.18 -3.70 -10.76
N TYR A 6 -2.34 -2.56 -10.07
CA TYR A 6 -2.97 -2.54 -8.76
C TYR A 6 -4.46 -2.92 -8.80
N ARG A 7 -5.18 -2.44 -9.81
CA ARG A 7 -6.57 -2.87 -10.09
C ARG A 7 -6.64 -4.36 -10.43
N ALA A 8 -5.67 -4.89 -11.16
CA ALA A 8 -5.60 -6.31 -11.47
C ALA A 8 -5.35 -7.17 -10.23
N ILE A 9 -4.48 -6.73 -9.29
CA ILE A 9 -4.29 -7.38 -7.99
C ILE A 9 -5.63 -7.43 -7.24
N HIS A 10 -6.33 -6.32 -7.12
CA HIS A 10 -7.63 -6.30 -6.45
C HIS A 10 -8.65 -7.21 -7.16
N ARG A 11 -8.70 -7.19 -8.49
CA ARG A 11 -9.59 -8.09 -9.24
C ARG A 11 -9.26 -9.56 -8.98
N HIS A 12 -7.98 -9.91 -8.95
CA HIS A 12 -7.56 -11.28 -8.69
C HIS A 12 -7.94 -11.74 -7.28
N LEU A 13 -7.76 -10.88 -6.27
CA LEU A 13 -8.07 -11.23 -4.88
C LEU A 13 -9.56 -11.34 -4.57
N PHE A 14 -10.42 -10.66 -5.34
CA PHE A 14 -11.82 -10.49 -4.98
C PHE A 14 -12.82 -10.78 -6.11
N GLY A 15 -12.34 -11.26 -7.27
CA GLY A 15 -13.16 -11.48 -8.46
C GLY A 15 -14.28 -12.48 -8.25
N ASP A 16 -14.05 -13.48 -7.40
CA ASP A 16 -15.04 -14.53 -7.10
C ASP A 16 -16.10 -14.07 -6.08
N VAL A 17 -15.89 -12.93 -5.43
CA VAL A 17 -16.75 -12.43 -4.34
C VAL A 17 -17.49 -11.16 -4.75
N TYR A 18 -16.85 -10.27 -5.51
CA TYR A 18 -17.39 -8.97 -5.87
C TYR A 18 -17.40 -8.76 -7.38
N ALA A 19 -18.58 -8.52 -7.95
CA ALA A 19 -18.72 -8.13 -9.37
C ALA A 19 -17.93 -6.85 -9.73
N TRP A 20 -17.68 -5.98 -8.75
CA TRP A 20 -16.92 -4.74 -8.91
C TRP A 20 -15.41 -4.91 -8.68
N ALA A 21 -14.89 -6.13 -8.51
CA ALA A 21 -13.48 -6.34 -8.19
C ALA A 21 -12.55 -5.67 -9.23
N GLY A 22 -11.65 -4.80 -8.75
CA GLY A 22 -10.73 -4.01 -9.58
C GLY A 22 -11.32 -2.73 -10.15
N GLN A 23 -12.57 -2.39 -9.84
CA GLN A 23 -13.19 -1.11 -10.17
C GLN A 23 -12.94 -0.09 -9.05
N LEU A 24 -12.66 1.16 -9.43
CA LEU A 24 -12.54 2.25 -8.47
C LEU A 24 -13.92 2.55 -7.88
N ARG A 25 -13.98 2.91 -6.59
CA ARG A 25 -15.24 3.26 -5.95
C ARG A 25 -15.78 4.59 -6.47
N THR A 26 -17.10 4.69 -6.50
CA THR A 26 -17.85 5.89 -6.89
C THR A 26 -18.50 6.59 -5.69
N VAL A 27 -18.40 6.01 -4.49
CA VAL A 27 -18.99 6.52 -3.26
C VAL A 27 -17.93 7.01 -2.28
N ARG A 28 -18.30 7.99 -1.46
CA ARG A 28 -17.45 8.49 -0.36
C ARG A 28 -17.43 7.46 0.76
N ILE A 29 -16.26 7.31 1.38
CA ILE A 29 -16.06 6.43 2.54
C ILE A 29 -15.13 7.10 3.53
N ALA A 30 -15.31 6.74 4.80
CA ALA A 30 -14.48 7.18 5.91
C ALA A 30 -14.22 6.00 6.85
N LYS A 31 -13.15 6.08 7.64
CA LYS A 31 -12.84 5.11 8.69
C LYS A 31 -12.38 5.83 9.94
N GLY A 32 -13.03 5.53 11.07
CA GLY A 32 -12.69 6.15 12.36
C GLY A 32 -12.79 7.68 12.33
N GLY A 33 -13.80 8.23 11.65
CA GLY A 33 -14.00 9.67 11.50
C GLY A 33 -13.16 10.34 10.39
N ASN A 34 -12.21 9.64 9.79
CA ASN A 34 -11.34 10.19 8.74
C ASN A 34 -11.87 9.85 7.35
N ALA A 35 -12.20 10.87 6.55
CA ALA A 35 -12.61 10.69 5.16
C ALA A 35 -11.40 10.36 4.27
N PHE A 36 -11.58 9.40 3.37
CA PHE A 36 -10.61 9.11 2.32
C PHE A 36 -10.82 10.05 1.10
N CYS A 37 -9.94 9.97 0.11
CA CYS A 37 -10.01 10.75 -1.13
C CYS A 37 -11.41 10.74 -1.76
N TYR A 38 -11.86 11.87 -2.28
CA TYR A 38 -13.17 11.91 -2.94
C TYR A 38 -13.13 11.12 -4.26
N PRO A 39 -14.19 10.36 -4.60
CA PRO A 39 -14.22 9.48 -5.77
C PRO A 39 -13.74 10.13 -7.08
N GLU A 40 -14.18 11.37 -7.32
CA GLU A 40 -13.83 12.20 -8.48
C GLU A 40 -12.31 12.42 -8.63
N ASN A 41 -11.56 12.38 -7.53
CA ASN A 41 -10.12 12.63 -7.49
C ASN A 41 -9.27 11.35 -7.50
N ILE A 42 -9.86 10.17 -7.23
CA ILE A 42 -9.11 8.90 -7.09
C ILE A 42 -8.23 8.63 -8.31
N ALA A 43 -8.78 8.79 -9.52
CA ALA A 43 -8.04 8.48 -10.74
C ALA A 43 -6.82 9.41 -10.92
N ALA A 44 -6.97 10.69 -10.56
CA ALA A 44 -5.87 11.67 -10.62
C ALA A 44 -4.80 11.36 -9.57
N GLU A 45 -5.19 11.09 -8.33
CA GLU A 45 -4.25 10.79 -7.25
C GLU A 45 -3.49 9.48 -7.47
N LEU A 46 -4.16 8.44 -7.98
CA LEU A 46 -3.47 7.21 -8.37
C LEU A 46 -2.46 7.45 -9.50
N ARG A 47 -2.80 8.28 -10.49
CA ARG A 47 -1.85 8.64 -11.56
C ARG A 47 -0.64 9.38 -11.00
N ARG A 48 -0.85 10.37 -10.12
CA ARG A 48 0.22 11.12 -9.43
C ARG A 48 1.13 10.17 -8.64
N LEU A 49 0.54 9.35 -7.77
CA LEU A 49 1.29 8.47 -6.87
C LEU A 49 2.07 7.38 -7.61
N PHE A 50 1.45 6.71 -8.59
CA PHE A 50 2.18 5.71 -9.40
C PHE A 50 3.17 6.35 -10.38
N GLY A 51 2.98 7.62 -10.75
CA GLY A 51 3.98 8.43 -11.46
C GLY A 51 5.22 8.68 -10.60
N TRP A 52 5.02 9.11 -9.36
CA TRP A 52 6.11 9.24 -8.38
C TRP A 52 6.84 7.92 -8.13
N LEU A 53 6.11 6.80 -7.94
CA LEU A 53 6.76 5.50 -7.75
C LEU A 53 7.63 5.10 -8.96
N ARG A 54 7.23 5.50 -10.17
CA ARG A 54 8.03 5.30 -11.39
C ARG A 54 9.27 6.18 -11.41
N SER A 55 9.18 7.46 -11.04
CA SER A 55 10.35 8.36 -10.99
C SER A 55 11.37 7.89 -9.95
N GLU A 56 10.90 7.27 -8.87
CA GLU A 56 11.71 6.57 -7.86
C GLU A 56 12.23 5.19 -8.33
N ARG A 57 12.17 4.90 -9.64
CA ARG A 57 12.62 3.66 -10.26
C ARG A 57 12.02 2.39 -9.65
N TYR A 58 10.81 2.49 -9.11
CA TYR A 58 10.12 1.43 -8.37
C TYR A 58 10.87 0.96 -7.11
N LEU A 59 11.59 1.88 -6.45
CA LEU A 59 12.34 1.64 -5.22
C LEU A 59 13.43 0.55 -5.36
N ARG A 60 13.89 0.29 -6.59
CA ARG A 60 14.96 -0.66 -6.85
C ARG A 60 16.30 -0.12 -6.38
N ASP A 61 17.19 -1.05 -6.06
CA ASP A 61 18.60 -0.80 -5.70
C ASP A 61 18.76 0.08 -4.44
N LEU A 62 17.74 0.12 -3.59
CA LEU A 62 17.78 0.85 -2.33
C LEU A 62 18.21 -0.05 -1.17
N PRO A 63 18.98 0.48 -0.19
CA PRO A 63 19.20 -0.22 1.06
C PRO A 63 17.88 -0.47 1.82
N PRO A 64 17.79 -1.53 2.64
CA PRO A 64 16.58 -1.89 3.38
C PRO A 64 15.88 -0.75 4.12
N ALA A 65 16.64 0.13 4.78
CA ALA A 65 16.09 1.25 5.54
C ALA A 65 15.47 2.33 4.63
N GLU A 66 16.09 2.60 3.50
CA GLU A 66 15.60 3.60 2.53
C GLU A 66 14.38 3.06 1.77
N PHE A 67 14.44 1.79 1.34
CA PHE A 67 13.27 1.10 0.79
C PHE A 67 12.08 1.17 1.74
N ALA A 68 12.28 0.81 3.01
CA ALA A 68 11.21 0.81 4.00
C ALA A 68 10.60 2.20 4.19
N THR A 69 11.42 3.25 4.15
CA THR A 69 10.95 4.64 4.27
C THR A 69 10.12 5.06 3.06
N LYS A 70 10.63 4.86 1.84
CA LYS A 70 9.90 5.23 0.61
C LYS A 70 8.67 4.35 0.36
N ALA A 71 8.72 3.06 0.73
CA ALA A 71 7.57 2.17 0.66
C ALA A 71 6.49 2.55 1.67
N ALA A 72 6.88 3.03 2.87
CA ALA A 72 5.93 3.58 3.84
C ALA A 72 5.21 4.80 3.30
N HIS A 73 5.96 5.75 2.72
CA HIS A 73 5.37 6.93 2.08
C HIS A 73 4.36 6.54 0.99
N PHE A 74 4.78 5.65 0.07
CA PHE A 74 3.90 5.14 -0.98
C PHE A 74 2.61 4.52 -0.44
N LEU A 75 2.72 3.70 0.60
CA LEU A 75 1.57 3.03 1.20
C LEU A 75 0.67 3.99 2.00
N ALA A 76 1.24 4.98 2.68
CA ALA A 76 0.50 6.01 3.39
C ALA A 76 -0.39 6.80 2.41
N GLU A 77 0.21 7.29 1.33
CA GLU A 77 -0.48 8.00 0.26
C GLU A 77 -1.55 7.10 -0.40
N LEU A 78 -1.22 5.85 -0.71
CA LEU A 78 -2.18 4.92 -1.30
C LEU A 78 -3.35 4.59 -0.36
N ASN A 79 -3.08 4.56 0.95
CA ASN A 79 -4.11 4.37 1.97
C ASN A 79 -5.02 5.58 2.11
N ALA A 80 -4.50 6.80 1.95
CA ALA A 80 -5.30 8.01 1.90
C ALA A 80 -6.22 8.07 0.66
N VAL A 81 -5.72 7.58 -0.50
CA VAL A 81 -6.53 7.46 -1.71
C VAL A 81 -7.67 6.45 -1.54
N HIS A 82 -7.37 5.29 -0.94
CA HIS A 82 -8.35 4.24 -0.62
C HIS A 82 -9.29 3.90 -1.78
N PRO A 83 -8.76 3.43 -2.93
CA PRO A 83 -9.47 3.52 -4.21
C PRO A 83 -10.62 2.52 -4.42
N PHE A 84 -10.72 1.47 -3.61
CA PHE A 84 -11.73 0.43 -3.76
C PHE A 84 -12.81 0.53 -2.69
N ARG A 85 -13.98 -0.08 -2.94
CA ARG A 85 -15.09 -0.06 -1.97
C ARG A 85 -14.80 -0.90 -0.73
N GLU A 86 -14.08 -2.00 -0.88
CA GLU A 86 -13.64 -2.90 0.19
C GLU A 86 -12.33 -3.57 -0.25
N GLY A 87 -11.56 -4.15 0.67
CA GLY A 87 -10.38 -4.95 0.31
C GLY A 87 -9.08 -4.16 0.08
N ASN A 88 -9.08 -2.85 0.31
CA ASN A 88 -7.91 -1.98 0.11
C ASN A 88 -6.65 -2.48 0.84
N GLY A 89 -6.75 -2.77 2.15
CA GLY A 89 -5.59 -3.22 2.94
C GLY A 89 -4.94 -4.49 2.39
N ARG A 90 -5.75 -5.48 1.98
CA ARG A 90 -5.25 -6.75 1.40
C ARG A 90 -4.59 -6.52 0.05
N ALA A 91 -5.19 -5.69 -0.81
CA ALA A 91 -4.59 -5.32 -2.09
C ALA A 91 -3.27 -4.55 -1.89
N GLN A 92 -3.19 -3.66 -0.91
CA GLN A 92 -1.98 -2.91 -0.55
C GLN A 92 -0.86 -3.83 -0.05
N SER A 93 -1.16 -4.79 0.83
CA SER A 93 -0.19 -5.78 1.30
C SER A 93 0.35 -6.64 0.15
N ALA A 94 -0.52 -7.10 -0.75
CA ALA A 94 -0.11 -7.84 -1.95
C ALA A 94 0.76 -6.98 -2.89
N LEU A 95 0.40 -5.71 -3.08
CA LEU A 95 1.19 -4.77 -3.88
C LEU A 95 2.58 -4.53 -3.26
N LEU A 96 2.66 -4.36 -1.93
CA LEU A 96 3.91 -4.22 -1.20
C LEU A 96 4.79 -5.47 -1.36
N ALA A 97 4.21 -6.67 -1.29
CA ALA A 97 4.92 -7.92 -1.51
C ALA A 97 5.60 -7.95 -2.89
N VAL A 98 4.84 -7.58 -3.93
CA VAL A 98 5.37 -7.51 -5.30
C VAL A 98 6.41 -6.41 -5.46
N LEU A 99 6.21 -5.24 -4.83
CA LEU A 99 7.16 -4.14 -4.85
C LEU A 99 8.51 -4.56 -4.25
N ALA A 100 8.48 -5.11 -3.04
CA ALA A 100 9.66 -5.55 -2.32
C ALA A 100 10.39 -6.64 -3.10
N ALA A 101 9.68 -7.66 -3.59
CA ALA A 101 10.29 -8.73 -4.38
C ALA A 101 11.00 -8.19 -5.63
N LYS A 102 10.38 -7.24 -6.36
CA LYS A 102 10.99 -6.60 -7.54
C LYS A 102 12.14 -5.66 -7.20
N ALA A 103 12.21 -5.16 -5.97
CA ALA A 103 13.32 -4.35 -5.46
C ALA A 103 14.44 -5.20 -4.83
N GLY A 104 14.34 -6.54 -4.84
CA GLY A 104 15.35 -7.43 -4.27
C GLY A 104 15.20 -7.65 -2.76
N HIS A 105 14.03 -7.34 -2.20
CA HIS A 105 13.73 -7.46 -0.78
C HIS A 105 12.71 -8.57 -0.51
N LYS A 106 13.02 -9.44 0.45
CA LYS A 106 12.09 -10.46 0.94
C LYS A 106 11.33 -9.94 2.16
N LEU A 107 10.00 -10.02 2.13
CA LEU A 107 9.15 -9.71 3.27
C LEU A 107 8.68 -11.00 3.95
N ALA A 108 8.95 -11.12 5.24
CA ALA A 108 8.49 -12.21 6.10
C ALA A 108 7.06 -11.90 6.62
N PHE A 109 6.05 -12.05 5.77
CA PHE A 109 4.64 -11.77 6.13
C PHE A 109 4.12 -12.64 7.27
N GLU A 110 4.70 -13.81 7.51
CA GLU A 110 4.43 -14.66 8.67
C GLU A 110 4.73 -13.96 10.01
N ARG A 111 5.48 -12.85 9.99
CA ARG A 111 5.79 -12.02 11.17
C ARG A 111 4.98 -10.73 11.21
N LEU A 112 4.05 -10.54 10.28
CA LEU A 112 3.19 -9.37 10.27
C LEU A 112 2.24 -9.44 11.46
N ASP A 113 2.35 -8.46 12.35
CA ASP A 113 1.34 -8.19 13.38
C ASP A 113 0.26 -7.27 12.77
N PRO A 114 -0.98 -7.76 12.56
CA PRO A 114 -2.04 -6.97 11.96
C PRO A 114 -2.41 -5.73 12.77
N ALA A 115 -2.35 -5.81 14.11
CA ALA A 115 -2.70 -4.71 15.00
C ALA A 115 -1.63 -3.62 14.95
N ALA A 116 -0.35 -4.00 15.01
CA ALA A 116 0.75 -3.06 14.86
C ALA A 116 0.77 -2.41 13.46
N MET A 117 0.44 -3.18 12.42
CA MET A 117 0.35 -2.66 11.06
C MET A 117 -0.80 -1.66 10.90
N LEU A 118 -1.97 -1.98 11.45
CA LEU A 118 -3.12 -1.09 11.47
C LEU A 118 -2.80 0.21 12.22
N ALA A 119 -2.21 0.12 13.41
CA ALA A 119 -1.82 1.29 14.20
C ALA A 119 -0.84 2.19 13.45
N ALA A 120 0.14 1.60 12.75
CA ALA A 120 1.08 2.34 11.92
C ALA A 120 0.42 3.03 10.72
N MET A 121 -0.57 2.40 10.07
CA MET A 121 -1.36 3.02 9.00
C MET A 121 -2.24 4.18 9.49
N ILE A 122 -2.77 4.09 10.71
CA ILE A 122 -3.52 5.18 11.34
C ILE A 122 -2.59 6.38 11.60
N ARG A 123 -1.39 6.12 12.15
CA ARG A 123 -0.38 7.16 12.38
C ARG A 123 0.09 7.82 11.08
N SER A 124 0.28 7.03 10.02
CA SER A 124 0.69 7.59 8.72
C SER A 124 -0.37 8.49 8.10
N PHE A 125 -1.66 8.17 8.30
CA PHE A 125 -2.75 9.05 7.87
C PHE A 125 -2.76 10.40 8.61
N GLN A 126 -2.19 10.45 9.82
CA GLN A 126 -2.00 11.67 10.61
C GLN A 126 -0.67 12.40 10.30
N GLY A 127 0.09 11.93 9.31
CA GLY A 127 1.36 12.51 8.87
C GLY A 127 2.62 11.92 9.52
N ASP A 128 2.52 10.93 10.41
CA ASP A 128 3.69 10.22 10.94
C ASP A 128 3.85 8.84 10.29
N GLU A 129 4.66 8.80 9.23
CA GLU A 129 4.97 7.58 8.47
C GLU A 129 6.07 6.73 9.12
N LYS A 130 6.77 7.23 10.14
CA LYS A 130 7.92 6.53 10.76
C LYS A 130 7.53 5.17 11.35
N PRO A 131 6.38 5.00 12.04
CA PRO A 131 5.94 3.70 12.52
C PRO A 131 5.72 2.70 11.38
N LEU A 132 5.15 3.16 10.26
CA LEU A 132 4.91 2.34 9.06
C LEU A 132 6.23 1.87 8.44
N ALA A 133 7.21 2.76 8.30
CA ALA A 133 8.55 2.40 7.84
C ALA A 133 9.23 1.37 8.75
N ARG A 134 9.09 1.50 10.08
CA ARG A 134 9.64 0.54 11.04
C ARG A 134 9.00 -0.85 10.88
N GLN A 135 7.70 -0.93 10.64
CA GLN A 135 7.01 -2.20 10.40
C GLN A 135 7.51 -2.86 9.12
N ILE A 136 7.63 -2.12 8.01
CA ILE A 136 8.16 -2.65 6.75
C ILE A 136 9.60 -3.13 6.93
N ALA A 137 10.46 -2.36 7.59
CA ALA A 137 11.83 -2.75 7.88
C ALA A 137 11.91 -3.99 8.80
N ALA A 138 10.97 -4.17 9.72
CA ALA A 138 10.90 -5.35 10.58
C ALA A 138 10.59 -6.62 9.78
N LEU A 139 9.73 -6.53 8.76
CA LEU A 139 9.41 -7.63 7.85
C LEU A 139 10.60 -8.04 6.98
N MET A 140 11.55 -7.14 6.72
CA MET A 140 12.73 -7.40 5.88
C MET A 140 13.91 -8.02 6.64
N ARG A 141 13.93 -7.93 7.97
CA ARG A 141 15.02 -8.49 8.78
C ARG A 141 14.87 -10.02 8.82
N GLY A 142 15.85 -10.77 8.31
CA GLY A 142 15.86 -12.23 8.43
C GLY A 142 15.84 -12.71 9.90
N ARG A 143 15.51 -13.98 10.14
CA ARG A 143 15.80 -14.61 11.44
C ARG A 143 17.28 -14.40 11.73
N ARG A 144 17.63 -13.76 12.85
CA ARG A 144 18.94 -14.00 13.45
C ARG A 144 18.98 -15.51 13.69
N ARG A 145 19.79 -16.22 12.90
CA ARG A 145 20.20 -17.58 13.25
C ARG A 145 21.09 -17.48 14.48
#